data_AF-A0A7G8TE14-F1
#
_entry.id   AF-A0A7G8TE14-F1
#
_cell.length_a   1.000
_cell.length_b   1.000
_cell.length_c   1.000
_cell.angle_alpha   90.00
_cell.angle_beta   90.00
_cell.angle_gamma   90.00
#
_symmetry.space_group_name_H-M   'P 1'
#
loop_
_entity.id
_entity.type
_entity.pdbx_description
1 polymer ?
#
loop_
_entity_poly.entity_id
_entity_poly.type
_entity_poly.pdbx_seq_one_letter_code
_entity_poly.pdbx_strand_id
1 'polypeptide(L)' 'MNRKGEKCVVSDHVAEQVLEMARRYFSDPENVKKYEAWHLKTYGCLPNIRNS' A
#
# COMPACT_ATOMS: atom_id res chain seq x y z
N MET A 1 -17.26 26.30 6.93
CA MET A 1 -15.87 26.34 7.43
C MET A 1 -15.10 25.16 6.85
N ASN A 2 -14.21 25.41 5.89
CA ASN A 2 -13.35 24.39 5.28
C ASN A 2 -12.17 24.08 6.21
N ARG A 3 -12.14 22.92 6.86
CA ARG A 3 -10.94 22.44 7.57
C ARG A 3 -9.95 21.90 6.55
N LYS A 4 -9.19 22.81 5.93
CA LYS A 4 -7.99 22.46 5.17
C LYS A 4 -6.91 22.01 6.16
N GLY A 5 -6.58 20.72 6.14
CA GLY A 5 -5.23 20.25 6.49
C GLY A 5 -4.93 19.93 7.96
N GLU A 6 -5.84 19.26 8.68
CA GLU A 6 -5.41 18.54 9.89
C GLU A 6 -4.50 17.39 9.45
N LYS A 7 -3.17 17.58 9.60
CA LYS A 7 -2.20 16.51 9.39
C LYS A 7 -2.46 15.45 10.46
N CYS A 8 -3.04 14.33 10.05
CA CYS A 8 -3.19 13.16 10.92
C CYS A 8 -1.81 12.56 11.17
N VAL A 9 -1.28 12.73 12.38
CA VAL A 9 -0.06 12.06 12.81
C VAL A 9 -0.45 10.69 13.33
N VAL A 10 -0.02 9.66 12.60
CA VAL A 10 -0.22 8.26 12.99
C VAL A 10 0.85 7.91 14.03
N SER A 11 0.49 7.17 15.08
CA SER A 11 1.47 6.69 16.05
C SER A 11 2.37 5.62 15.44
N ASP A 12 3.62 5.53 15.92
CA ASP A 12 4.58 4.52 15.46
C ASP A 12 4.01 3.11 15.53
N HIS A 13 3.29 2.79 16.61
CA HIS A 13 2.64 1.49 16.78
C HIS A 13 1.65 1.15 15.66
N VAL A 14 0.83 2.12 15.23
CA VAL A 14 -0.13 1.90 14.14
C VAL A 14 0.60 1.81 12.80
N ALA A 15 1.66 2.61 12.61
CA ALA A 15 2.49 2.51 11.42
C ALA A 15 3.15 1.13 11.30
N GLU A 16 3.67 0.58 12.40
CA GLU A 16 4.23 -0.78 12.46
C GLU A 16 3.21 -1.86 12.10
N GLN A 17 1.99 -1.77 12.63
CA GLN A 17 0.91 -2.70 12.31
C GLN A 17 0.55 -2.66 10.82
N VAL A 18 0.45 -1.47 10.23
CA VAL A 18 0.18 -1.31 8.80
C VAL A 18 1.29 -1.94 7.96
N LEU A 19 2.55 -1.70 8.33
CA LEU A 19 3.69 -2.32 7.64
C LEU A 19 3.69 -3.84 7.78
N GLU A 20 3.32 -4.37 8.94
CA GLU A 20 3.22 -5.81 9.14
C GLU A 20 2.11 -6.44 8.28
N MET A 21 0.93 -5.81 8.23
CA MET A 21 -0.16 -6.25 7.37
C MET A 21 0.25 -6.22 5.89
N ALA A 22 0.93 -5.17 5.45
CA ALA A 22 1.44 -5.07 4.09
C ALA A 22 2.44 -6.21 3.79
N ARG A 23 3.41 -6.46 4.67
CA ARG A 23 4.36 -7.57 4.52
C ARG A 23 3.66 -8.92 4.39
N ARG A 24 2.66 -9.19 5.23
CA ARG A 24 1.88 -10.43 5.18
C ARG A 24 1.10 -10.53 3.86
N TYR A 25 0.44 -9.46 3.42
CA TYR A 25 -0.31 -9.44 2.17
C TYR A 25 0.59 -9.75 0.96
N PHE A 26 1.74 -9.07 0.84
CA PHE A 26 2.65 -9.23 -0.29
C PHE A 26 3.53 -10.48 -0.22
N SER A 27 3.56 -11.20 0.92
CA SER A 27 4.22 -12.51 1.01
C SER A 27 3.44 -13.63 0.30
N ASP A 28 2.15 -13.43 0.04
CA ASP A 28 1.31 -14.40 -0.67
C ASP A 28 1.31 -14.09 -2.18
N PRO A 29 1.80 -15.01 -3.04
CA PRO A 29 1.88 -14.80 -4.48
C PRO A 29 0.50 -14.61 -5.14
N GLU A 30 -0.60 -15.13 -4.57
CA GLU A 30 -1.94 -14.89 -5.11
C GLU A 30 -2.38 -13.43 -4.90
N ASN A 31 -2.04 -12.85 -3.75
CA ASN A 31 -2.33 -11.45 -3.45
C ASN A 31 -1.48 -10.51 -4.31
N VAL A 32 -0.23 -10.85 -4.57
CA VAL A 32 0.63 -10.11 -5.52
C VAL A 32 -0.02 -10.09 -6.91
N LYS A 33 -0.47 -11.23 -7.43
CA LYS A 33 -1.15 -11.29 -8.74
C LYS A 33 -2.42 -10.45 -8.79
N LYS A 34 -3.23 -10.47 -7.73
CA LYS A 34 -4.44 -9.64 -7.63
C LYS A 34 -4.09 -8.15 -7.65
N TYR A 35 -3.05 -7.76 -6.93
CA TYR A 35 -2.55 -6.39 -6.90
C TYR A 35 -2.02 -5.94 -8.27
N GLU A 36 -1.21 -6.76 -8.94
CA GLU A 36 -0.70 -6.48 -10.28
C GLU A 36 -1.83 -6.34 -11.31
N ALA A 37 -2.83 -7.24 -11.28
CA ALA A 37 -3.99 -7.18 -12.17
C ALA A 37 -4.82 -5.90 -11.94
N TRP A 38 -5.03 -5.54 -10.67
CA TRP A 38 -5.67 -4.27 -10.32
C TRP A 38 -4.86 -3.06 -10.80
N HIS A 39 -3.55 -3.05 -10.56
CA HIS A 39 -2.67 -1.94 -10.93
C HIS A 39 -2.61 -1.74 -12.45
N LEU A 40 -2.54 -2.84 -13.21
CA LEU A 40 -2.59 -2.80 -14.68
C LEU A 40 -3.94 -2.27 -15.18
N LYS A 41 -5.06 -2.69 -14.56
CA LYS A 41 -6.39 -2.18 -14.90
C LYS A 41 -6.55 -0.69 -14.58
N THR A 42 -6.03 -0.24 -13.44
CA THR A 42 -6.23 1.14 -12.95
C THR A 42 -5.27 2.14 -13.59
N TYR A 43 -4.02 1.75 -13.79
CA TYR A 43 -2.95 2.66 -14.23
C TYR A 43 -2.33 2.30 -15.57
N GLY A 44 -2.65 1.13 -16.15
CA GLY A 44 -2.10 0.70 -17.44
C GLY A 44 -0.65 0.21 -17.38
N CYS A 45 -0.09 0.03 -16.19
CA CYS A 45 1.27 -0.47 -15.99
C CYS A 45 1.36 -1.43 -14.79
N LEU A 46 2.46 -2.17 -14.68
CA LEU A 46 2.78 -2.93 -13.47
C LEU A 46 3.42 -2.01 -12.41
N PRO A 47 3.26 -2.31 -11.11
CA PRO A 47 3.94 -1.59 -10.06
C PRO A 47 5.46 -1.66 -10.28
N ASN A 48 6.14 -0.52 -10.17
CA ASN A 48 7.58 -0.45 -10.43
C ASN A 48 8.33 -1.08 -9.25
N ILE A 49 8.65 -2.37 -9.35
CA ILE A 49 9.47 -3.08 -8.35
C ILE A 49 10.93 -2.65 -8.56
N ARG A 50 11.29 -1.44 -8.12
CA ARG A 50 12.69 -1.10 -7.97
C ARG A 50 13.22 -1.87 -6.77
N ASN A 51 13.87 -2.99 -7.04
CA ASN A 51 14.76 -3.66 -6.10
C ASN A 51 15.72 -2.60 -5.52
N SER A 52 15.55 -2.27 -4.25
CA SER A 52 16.50 -1.56 -3.40
C SER A 52 16.67 -2.34 -2.12
#